data_AF-A0A1W9YNH1-F1
#
_entry.id   AF-A0A1W9YNH1-F1
#
_cell.length_a   1.000
_cell.length_b   1.000
_cell.length_c   1.000
_cell.angle_alpha   90.00
_cell.angle_beta   90.00
_cell.angle_gamma   90.00
#
_symmetry.space_group_name_H-M   'P 1'
#
loop_
_entity.id
_entity.type
_entity.pdbx_description
1 polymer ?
#
loop_
_entity_poly.entity_id
_entity_poly.type
_entity_poly.pdbx_seq_one_letter_code
_entity_poly.pdbx_strand_id
1 'polypeptide(L)' 'SMRDGYFEMDVDGVILTVNPALCQLLGQTRETLIGHPYYELLGEDDLARARQPFQRAMQSGAGKTFAIPLQRADGSLG' A
#
# COMPACT_ATOMS: atom_id res chain seq x y z
N SER A 1 -2.80 1.36 -14.32
CA SER A 1 -1.77 1.78 -15.30
C SER A 1 -0.38 1.54 -14.71
N MET A 2 0.70 1.48 -15.50
CA MET A 2 2.09 1.37 -14.95
C MET A 2 2.49 2.57 -14.06
N ARG A 3 1.64 3.59 -13.96
CA ARG A 3 1.80 4.76 -13.09
C ARG A 3 1.18 4.59 -11.70
N ASP A 4 0.41 3.53 -11.48
CA ASP A 4 -0.28 3.31 -10.21
C ASP A 4 0.69 2.58 -9.27
N GLY A 5 0.75 3.02 -8.02
CA GLY A 5 1.55 2.37 -6.99
C GLY A 5 1.05 0.96 -6.72
N TYR A 6 1.97 0.00 -6.62
CA TYR A 6 1.66 -1.39 -6.32
C TYR A 6 2.62 -1.92 -5.27
N PHE A 7 2.08 -2.69 -4.33
CA PHE A 7 2.87 -3.48 -3.39
C PHE A 7 2.16 -4.80 -3.08
N GLU A 8 2.94 -5.77 -2.63
CA GLU A 8 2.45 -7.00 -2.02
C GLU A 8 2.93 -7.06 -0.57
N MET A 9 2.21 -7.78 0.27
CA MET A 9 2.53 -7.95 1.68
C MET A 9 2.15 -9.35 2.16
N ASP A 10 2.72 -9.75 3.30
CA ASP A 10 2.35 -10.99 3.97
C ASP A 10 1.04 -10.85 4.78
N VAL A 11 0.71 -11.89 5.53
CA VAL A 11 -0.51 -11.97 6.36
C VAL A 11 -0.49 -11.03 7.57
N ASP A 12 0.69 -10.60 8.00
CA ASP A 12 0.87 -9.62 9.08
C ASP A 12 0.86 -8.18 8.55
N GLY A 13 0.73 -8.01 7.23
CA GLY A 13 0.71 -6.73 6.55
C GLY A 13 2.10 -6.15 6.29
N VAL A 14 3.14 -6.98 6.33
CA VAL A 14 4.53 -6.57 6.06
C VAL A 14 4.80 -6.58 4.57
N ILE A 15 5.31 -5.47 4.03
CA ILE A 15 5.56 -5.30 2.60
C ILE A 15 6.66 -6.26 2.13
N LEU A 16 6.37 -7.05 1.09
CA LEU A 16 7.28 -8.02 0.47
C LEU A 16 7.86 -7.50 -0.85
N THR A 17 7.09 -6.73 -1.61
CA THR A 17 7.56 -6.14 -2.86
C THR A 17 6.80 -4.86 -3.18
N VAL A 18 7.44 -3.96 -3.91
CA VAL A 18 6.87 -2.70 -4.42
C VAL A 18 7.26 -2.51 -5.88
N ASN A 19 6.42 -1.84 -6.66
CA ASN A 19 6.77 -1.40 -8.00
C ASN A 19 7.50 -0.03 -7.99
N PRO A 20 8.25 0.32 -9.05
CA PRO A 20 8.94 1.61 -9.12
C PRO A 20 8.00 2.82 -9.06
N ALA A 21 6.75 2.69 -9.53
CA ALA A 21 5.77 3.77 -9.49
C ALA A 21 5.42 4.16 -8.04
N LEU A 22 5.26 3.18 -7.13
CA LEU A 22 5.02 3.46 -5.71
C LEU A 22 6.22 4.15 -5.06
N CYS A 23 7.44 3.70 -5.36
CA CYS A 23 8.66 4.35 -4.88
C CYS A 23 8.72 5.83 -5.31
N GLN A 24 8.43 6.12 -6.58
CA GLN A 24 8.36 7.48 -7.10
C GLN A 24 7.24 8.30 -6.44
N LEU A 25 6.08 7.67 -6.18
CA LEU A 25 4.92 8.29 -5.55
C LEU A 25 5.22 8.78 -4.13
N LEU A 26 5.95 7.95 -3.37
CA LEU A 26 6.24 8.18 -1.95
C LEU A 26 7.58 8.92 -1.74
N GLY A 27 8.38 9.09 -2.79
CA GLY A 27 9.75 9.61 -2.68
C GLY A 27 10.67 8.70 -1.84
N GLN A 28 10.36 7.41 -1.77
CA GLN A 28 11.09 6.42 -0.99
C GLN A 28 11.74 5.36 -1.87
N THR A 29 12.77 4.70 -1.34
CA THR A 29 13.44 3.59 -2.03
C THR A 29 12.69 2.28 -1.78
N ARG A 30 12.92 1.26 -2.63
CA ARG A 30 12.35 -0.06 -2.38
C ARG A 30 12.82 -0.61 -1.02
N GLU A 31 14.10 -0.44 -0.74
CA GLU A 31 14.80 -0.98 0.42
C GLU A 31 14.25 -0.42 1.74
N THR A 32 13.78 0.84 1.74
CA THR A 32 13.15 1.45 2.92
C THR A 32 11.70 1.03 3.12
N LEU A 33 11.06 0.45 2.09
CA LEU A 33 9.66 0.03 2.15
C LEU A 33 9.52 -1.47 2.46
N ILE A 34 10.44 -2.32 1.98
CA ILE A 34 10.38 -3.76 2.25
C ILE A 34 10.59 -4.03 3.74
N GLY A 35 9.79 -4.94 4.30
CA GLY A 35 9.87 -5.31 5.72
C GLY A 35 9.14 -4.34 6.66
N HIS A 36 8.64 -3.23 6.13
CA HIS A 36 7.80 -2.29 6.88
C HIS A 36 6.32 -2.63 6.73
N PRO A 37 5.49 -2.31 7.74
CA PRO A 37 4.06 -2.51 7.66
C PRO A 37 3.41 -1.54 6.67
N TYR A 38 2.43 -2.03 5.89
CA TYR A 38 1.78 -1.24 4.83
C TYR A 38 1.09 0.05 5.32
N TYR A 39 0.70 0.11 6.59
CA TYR A 39 0.03 1.27 7.16
C TYR A 39 0.95 2.48 7.32
N GLU A 40 2.28 2.30 7.33
CA GLU A 40 3.25 3.41 7.32
C GLU A 40 3.24 4.16 5.97
N LEU A 41 2.67 3.56 4.92
CA LEU A 41 2.50 4.21 3.62
C LEU A 41 1.30 5.18 3.58
N LEU A 42 0.41 5.11 4.56
CA LEU A 42 -0.90 5.76 4.53
C LEU A 42 -0.97 6.87 5.59
N GLY A 43 -1.53 8.01 5.21
CA GLY A 43 -1.99 9.01 6.19
C GLY A 43 -3.15 8.47 7.03
N GLU A 44 -3.47 9.12 8.15
CA GLU A 44 -4.53 8.67 9.08
C GLU A 44 -5.88 8.43 8.39
N ASP A 45 -6.26 9.34 7.48
CA ASP A 45 -7.50 9.25 6.71
C ASP A 45 -7.51 8.06 5.73
N ASP A 46 -6.38 7.78 5.09
CA ASP A 46 -6.22 6.64 4.17
C ASP A 46 -6.18 5.31 4.93
N LEU A 47 -5.54 5.28 6.09
CA LEU A 47 -5.49 4.11 6.96
C LEU A 47 -6.90 3.72 7.43
N ALA A 48 -7.72 4.69 7.82
CA ALA A 48 -9.11 4.45 8.20
C ALA A 48 -9.92 3.84 7.04
N ARG A 49 -9.71 4.33 5.80
CA ARG A 49 -10.35 3.78 4.59
C ARG A 49 -9.83 2.39 4.22
N ALA A 50 -8.55 2.12 4.43
CA ALA A 50 -7.87 0.87 4.08
C ALA A 50 -8.19 -0.29 5.03
N ARG A 51 -8.54 0.01 6.29
CA ARG A 51 -8.74 -0.99 7.35
C ARG A 51 -9.83 -2.01 7.02
N GLN A 52 -11.01 -1.56 6.58
CA GLN A 52 -12.13 -2.45 6.28
C GLN A 52 -11.86 -3.36 5.06
N PRO A 53 -11.37 -2.85 3.90
CA PRO A 53 -10.92 -3.68 2.80
C PRO A 53 -9.89 -4.74 3.21
N PHE A 54 -8.88 -4.35 4.00
CA PHE A 54 -7.84 -5.25 4.50
C PHE A 54 -8.43 -6.38 5.36
N GLN A 55 -9.26 -6.03 6.35
CA GLN A 55 -9.92 -7.03 7.22
C GLN A 55 -10.76 -8.03 6.42
N ARG A 56 -11.54 -7.54 5.43
CA ARG A 56 -12.33 -8.42 4.54
C ARG A 56 -11.43 -9.33 3.69
N ALA A 57 -10.31 -8.82 3.20
CA ALA A 57 -9.37 -9.62 2.41
C ALA A 57 -8.81 -10.77 3.26
N MET A 58 -8.35 -10.49 4.48
CA MET A 58 -7.81 -11.48 5.42
C MET A 58 -8.83 -12.54 5.84
N GLN A 59 -10.09 -12.15 6.10
CA GLN A 59 -11.15 -13.09 6.48
C GLN A 59 -11.58 -14.03 5.35
N SER A 60 -11.42 -13.60 4.10
CA SER A 60 -11.90 -14.34 2.93
C SER A 60 -10.93 -15.41 2.41
N GLY A 61 -9.73 -15.50 2.99
CA GLY A 61 -8.79 -16.61 2.74
C GLY A 61 -8.43 -16.82 1.27
N ALA A 62 -7.81 -15.84 0.61
CA ALA A 62 -7.05 -15.99 -0.62
C ALA A 62 -6.33 -14.68 -0.92
N GLY A 63 -5.09 -14.73 -1.46
CA GLY A 63 -4.32 -13.56 -1.88
C GLY A 63 -5.11 -12.66 -2.83
N LYS A 64 -5.75 -11.63 -2.29
CA LYS A 64 -6.57 -10.67 -3.02
C LYS A 64 -5.83 -9.35 -3.11
N THR A 65 -5.60 -8.90 -4.33
CA THR A 65 -5.21 -7.53 -4.62
C THR A 65 -6.36 -6.59 -4.27
N PHE A 66 -6.10 -5.57 -3.46
CA PHE A 66 -7.04 -4.47 -3.24
C PHE A 66 -6.35 -3.16 -3.58
N ALA A 67 -7.05 -2.27 -4.28
CA ALA A 67 -6.56 -0.95 -4.64
C ALA A 67 -7.06 0.06 -3.61
N ILE A 68 -6.15 0.85 -3.05
CA ILE A 68 -6.46 2.00 -2.21
C ILE A 68 -5.89 3.22 -2.93
N PRO A 69 -6.66 4.31 -3.09
CA PRO A 69 -6.11 5.56 -3.59
C PRO A 69 -5.07 6.04 -2.57
N LEU A 70 -3.81 6.09 -2.99
CA LEU A 70 -2.72 6.63 -2.19
C LEU A 70 -2.68 8.14 -2.44
N GLN A 71 -2.78 8.95 -1.39
CA GLN A 71 -2.46 10.36 -1.51
C GLN A 71 -0.96 10.53 -1.75
N ARG A 72 -0.62 11.24 -2.82
CA ARG A 72 0.77 11.64 -3.09
C ARG A 72 1.24 12.61 -2.02
N ALA A 73 2.54 12.66 -1.76
CA ALA A 73 3.15 13.64 -0.87
C ALA A 73 2.86 15.10 -1.29
N ASP A 74 2.49 15.34 -2.55
CA ASP A 74 2.07 16.64 -3.08
C ASP A 74 0.56 16.95 -2.95
N GLY A 75 -0.22 16.06 -2.32
CA GLY A 75 -1.66 16.21 -2.09
C GLY A 75 -2.54 15.83 -3.28
N SER A 76 -1.99 15.40 -4.41
CA SER A 76 -2.81 14.92 -5.53
C SER A 76 -3.31 13.50 -5.30
N LEU A 77 -4.54 13.22 -5.73
CA LEU A 77 -5.13 11.88 -5.70
C LEU A 77 -4.57 11.04 -6.86
N GLY A 78 -4.14 9.81 -6.57
CA GLY A 78 -3.74 8.80 -7.54
C GLY A 78 -4.82 7.76 -7.75
#